data_AF-A0A1G3ARZ7-F1
#
_entry.id   AF-A0A1G3ARZ7-F1
#
_cell.length_a   1.000
_cell.length_b   1.000
_cell.length_c   1.000
_cell.angle_alpha   90.00
_cell.angle_beta   90.00
_cell.angle_gamma   90.00
#
_symmetry.space_group_name_H-M   'P 1'
#
loop_
_entity.id
_entity.type
_entity.pdbx_description
1 polymer ?
#
loop_
_entity_poly.entity_id
_entity_poly.type
_entity_poly.pdbx_seq_one_letter_code
_entity_poly.pdbx_strand_id
1 'polypeptide(L)'
;MKSKKGFTLVELMVVILIVGILAAVAIPLMQGRIDKAKWSEANATAGTIRTAVRAYCAETSVATASALAPALSDAGTRAALGFALTDLEGTYFATGDYSISNINANGIAEITVQSGSKP
;
A
#
# COMPACT_ATOMS: atom_id res chain seq x y z
N MET A 1 36.83 -46.00 -16.93
CA MET A 1 35.45 -46.13 -16.40
C MET A 1 35.19 -44.93 -15.50
N LYS A 2 34.22 -44.06 -15.81
CA LYS A 2 33.94 -42.85 -15.01
C LYS A 2 33.10 -43.24 -13.79
N SER A 3 33.64 -43.06 -12.60
CA SER A 3 32.90 -43.23 -11.34
C SER A 3 31.76 -42.22 -11.27
N LYS A 4 30.52 -42.69 -11.42
CA LYS A 4 29.35 -41.87 -11.10
C LYS A 4 29.19 -41.85 -9.58
N LYS A 5 29.76 -40.81 -8.96
CA LYS A 5 29.53 -40.49 -7.55
C LYS A 5 28.11 -39.94 -7.44
N GLY A 6 27.16 -40.79 -7.06
CA GLY A 6 25.77 -40.40 -6.80
C GLY A 6 25.64 -39.71 -5.43
N PHE A 7 24.66 -38.82 -5.30
CA PHE A 7 24.30 -38.18 -4.03
C PHE A 7 23.68 -39.23 -3.10
N THR A 8 24.01 -39.19 -1.81
CA THR A 8 23.42 -40.14 -0.85
C THR A 8 22.01 -39.71 -0.46
N LEU A 9 21.11 -40.67 -0.23
CA LEU A 9 19.76 -40.36 0.29
C LEU A 9 19.82 -39.63 1.63
N VAL A 10 20.82 -39.94 2.46
CA VAL A 10 21.03 -39.32 3.76
C VAL A 10 21.42 -37.85 3.61
N GLU A 11 22.29 -37.49 2.64
CA GLU A 11 22.59 -36.07 2.35
C GLU A 11 21.32 -35.33 1.94
N LEU A 12 20.47 -35.93 1.11
CA LEU A 12 19.23 -35.28 0.68
C LEU A 12 18.27 -35.07 1.87
N MET A 13 18.16 -36.05 2.76
CA MET A 13 17.29 -35.98 3.94
C MET A 13 17.70 -34.87 4.91
N VAL A 14 19.01 -34.70 5.16
CA VAL A 14 19.50 -33.64 6.04
C VAL A 14 19.29 -32.26 5.41
N VAL A 15 19.46 -32.12 4.10
CA VAL A 15 19.24 -30.86 3.40
C VAL A 15 17.78 -30.42 3.49
N ILE A 16 16.82 -31.31 3.20
CA ILE A 16 15.39 -30.95 3.29
C ILE A 16 14.97 -30.63 4.73
N LEU A 17 15.59 -31.26 5.73
CA LEU A 17 15.33 -30.98 7.14
C LEU A 17 15.77 -29.56 7.52
N ILE A 18 16.97 -29.15 7.12
CA ILE A 18 17.48 -27.80 7.36
C ILE A 18 16.64 -26.75 6.60
N VAL A 19 16.34 -26.99 5.31
CA VAL A 19 15.50 -26.09 4.51
C VAL A 19 14.09 -25.98 5.10
N GLY A 20 13.53 -27.08 5.62
CA GLY A 20 12.23 -27.09 6.30
C GLY A 20 12.19 -26.17 7.53
N ILE A 21 13.23 -26.21 8.37
CA ILE A 21 13.34 -25.35 9.57
C ILE A 21 13.47 -23.88 9.14
N LEU A 22 14.32 -23.58 8.16
CA LEU A 22 14.51 -22.22 7.66
C LEU A 22 13.21 -21.67 7.05
N ALA A 23 12.49 -22.46 6.26
CA ALA A 23 11.23 -22.06 5.63
C ALA A 23 10.13 -21.78 6.68
N ALA A 24 10.02 -22.60 7.72
CA ALA A 24 9.03 -22.44 8.78
C ALA A 24 9.16 -21.08 9.50
N VAL A 25 10.38 -20.57 9.68
CA VAL A 25 10.62 -19.26 10.31
C VAL A 25 10.58 -18.12 9.28
N ALA A 26 11.10 -18.34 8.07
CA ALA A 26 11.21 -17.30 7.05
C ALA A 26 9.84 -16.83 6.53
N ILE A 27 8.89 -17.75 6.33
CA ILE A 27 7.55 -17.44 5.78
C ILE A 27 6.78 -16.43 6.66
N PRO A 28 6.54 -16.68 7.97
CA PRO A 28 5.81 -15.73 8.80
C PRO A 28 6.55 -14.39 8.94
N LEU A 29 7.89 -14.41 8.97
CA LEU A 29 8.70 -13.19 8.99
C LEU A 29 8.53 -12.35 7.72
N MET A 30 8.52 -12.99 6.55
CA MET A 30 8.34 -12.30 5.27
C MET A 30 6.93 -11.73 5.13
N GLN A 31 5.89 -12.45 5.55
CA GLN A 31 4.51 -11.95 5.55
C GLN A 31 4.40 -10.63 6.32
N GLY A 32 4.91 -10.58 7.55
CA GLY A 32 4.89 -9.34 8.35
C GLY A 32 5.69 -8.19 7.75
N ARG A 33 6.72 -8.46 6.92
CA ARG A 33 7.47 -7.42 6.19
C ARG A 33 6.68 -6.88 5.01
N ILE A 34 5.99 -7.75 4.27
CA ILE A 34 5.13 -7.36 3.15
C ILE A 34 3.97 -6.52 3.66
N ASP A 35 3.33 -6.91 4.77
CA ASP A 35 2.24 -6.13 5.36
C ASP A 35 2.70 -4.73 5.81
N LYS A 36 3.89 -4.65 6.43
CA LYS A 36 4.48 -3.36 6.80
C LYS A 36 4.80 -2.50 5.57
N ALA A 37 5.32 -3.10 4.50
CA ALA A 37 5.57 -2.39 3.25
C ALA A 37 4.27 -1.89 2.61
N LYS A 38 3.22 -2.72 2.59
CA LYS A 38 1.88 -2.38 2.14
C LYS A 38 1.35 -1.16 2.89
N TRP A 39 1.30 -1.19 4.22
CA TRP A 39 0.83 -0.04 5.00
C TRP A 39 1.73 1.19 4.91
N SER A 40 3.04 1.01 4.71
CA SER A 40 3.97 2.13 4.48
C SER A 40 3.67 2.85 3.16
N GLU A 41 3.35 2.10 2.08
CA GLU A 41 2.93 2.66 0.80
C GLU A 41 1.64 3.47 0.96
N ALA A 42 0.61 2.87 1.57
CA ALA A 42 -0.67 3.54 1.82
C ALA A 42 -0.50 4.84 2.61
N ASN A 43 0.34 4.84 3.65
CA ASN A 43 0.55 6.01 4.49
C ASN A 43 1.30 7.13 3.75
N ALA A 44 2.25 6.78 2.86
CA ALA A 44 2.94 7.76 2.02
C ALA A 44 1.95 8.43 1.06
N THR A 45 1.15 7.66 0.33
CA THR A 45 0.14 8.18 -0.60
C THR A 45 -0.94 9.00 0.13
N ALA A 46 -1.42 8.52 1.29
CA ALA A 46 -2.37 9.28 2.11
C ALA A 46 -1.77 10.62 2.60
N GLY A 47 -0.47 10.67 2.89
CA GLY A 47 0.24 11.91 3.21
C GLY A 47 0.25 12.91 2.06
N THR A 48 0.46 12.43 0.82
CA THR A 48 0.36 13.26 -0.39
C THR A 48 -1.05 13.81 -0.57
N ILE A 49 -2.08 12.98 -0.41
CA ILE A 49 -3.49 13.41 -0.50
C ILE A 49 -3.80 14.46 0.57
N ARG A 50 -3.40 14.25 1.82
CA ARG A 50 -3.59 15.23 2.91
C ARG A 50 -2.97 16.58 2.58
N THR A 51 -1.77 16.56 1.99
CA THR A 51 -1.06 17.78 1.60
C THR A 51 -1.80 18.51 0.49
N ALA A 52 -2.28 17.79 -0.54
CA ALA A 52 -3.08 18.37 -1.62
C ALA A 52 -4.41 18.94 -1.12
N VAL A 53 -5.14 18.23 -0.25
CA VAL A 53 -6.38 18.74 0.35
C VAL A 53 -6.11 20.00 1.17
N ARG A 54 -5.01 20.04 1.92
CA ARG A 54 -4.63 21.23 2.69
C ARG A 54 -4.31 22.42 1.80
N ALA A 55 -3.60 22.21 0.69
CA ALA A 55 -3.35 23.25 -0.31
C ALA A 55 -4.67 23.75 -0.92
N TYR A 56 -5.57 22.84 -1.31
CA TYR A 56 -6.89 23.19 -1.84
C TYR A 56 -7.76 23.97 -0.84
N CYS A 57 -7.73 23.59 0.45
CA CYS A 57 -8.40 24.33 1.52
C CYS A 57 -7.84 25.76 1.68
N ALA A 58 -6.54 25.94 1.48
CA ALA A 58 -5.89 27.24 1.57
C ALA A 58 -6.22 28.17 0.39
N GLU A 59 -6.48 27.60 -0.79
CA GLU A 59 -6.85 28.34 -2.00
C GLU A 59 -8.34 28.67 -2.06
N THR A 60 -9.20 27.81 -1.50
CA THR A 60 -10.66 27.95 -1.57
C THR A 60 -11.26 28.27 -0.20
N SER A 61 -11.72 27.24 0.51
CA SER A 61 -12.13 27.27 1.91
C SER A 61 -12.32 25.84 2.39
N VAL A 62 -12.34 25.63 3.71
CA VAL A 62 -12.64 24.30 4.30
C VAL A 62 -14.05 23.84 3.90
N ALA A 63 -15.03 24.74 3.80
CA ALA A 63 -16.40 24.39 3.42
C ALA A 63 -16.48 23.88 1.98
N THR A 64 -15.74 24.51 1.05
CA THR A 64 -15.65 24.07 -0.35
C THR A 64 -14.95 22.73 -0.46
N ALA A 65 -13.83 22.55 0.24
CA ALA A 65 -13.11 21.28 0.25
C ALA A 65 -13.94 20.15 0.85
N SER A 66 -14.70 20.41 1.92
CA SER A 66 -15.57 19.41 2.55
C SER A 66 -16.77 19.00 1.70
N ALA A 67 -17.05 19.73 0.61
CA ALA A 67 -18.10 19.39 -0.36
C ALA A 67 -17.59 18.50 -1.49
N LEU A 68 -16.28 18.22 -1.58
CA LEU A 68 -15.73 17.26 -2.52
C LEU A 68 -16.33 15.87 -2.28
N ALA A 69 -16.49 15.10 -3.36
CA ALA A 69 -16.92 13.71 -3.22
C ALA A 69 -15.85 12.94 -2.43
N PRO A 70 -16.25 12.01 -1.54
CA PRO A 70 -15.30 11.35 -0.65
C PRO A 70 -14.35 10.41 -1.40
N ALA A 71 -14.75 9.79 -2.50
CA ALA A 71 -13.93 8.81 -3.19
C ALA A 71 -12.91 9.46 -4.13
N LEU A 72 -11.62 9.10 -4.03
CA LEU A 72 -10.62 9.55 -4.99
C LEU A 72 -10.74 8.85 -6.36
N SER A 73 -11.62 7.87 -6.52
CA SER A 73 -12.00 7.39 -7.86
C SER A 73 -12.80 8.43 -8.66
N ASP A 74 -13.42 9.40 -7.99
CA ASP A 74 -14.15 10.48 -8.63
C ASP A 74 -13.21 11.44 -9.38
N ALA A 75 -13.51 11.67 -10.66
CA ALA A 75 -12.67 12.50 -11.52
C ALA A 75 -12.71 13.98 -11.12
N GLY A 76 -13.84 14.48 -10.61
CA GLY A 76 -13.99 15.87 -10.17
C GLY A 76 -13.14 16.16 -8.94
N THR A 77 -13.15 15.25 -7.97
CA THR A 77 -12.36 15.35 -6.74
C THR A 77 -10.87 15.34 -7.04
N ARG A 78 -10.43 14.43 -7.90
CA ARG A 78 -9.04 14.37 -8.36
C ARG A 78 -8.61 15.61 -9.14
N ALA A 79 -9.44 16.10 -10.05
CA ALA A 79 -9.14 17.31 -10.79
C ALA A 79 -8.98 18.53 -9.87
N ALA A 80 -9.85 18.66 -8.86
CA ALA A 80 -9.76 19.71 -7.85
C ALA A 80 -8.47 19.64 -7.02
N LEU A 81 -7.97 18.42 -6.75
CA LEU A 81 -6.76 18.18 -5.97
C LEU A 81 -5.49 18.08 -6.82
N GLY A 82 -5.59 18.19 -8.14
CA GLY A 82 -4.46 18.16 -9.07
C GLY A 82 -3.89 16.76 -9.34
N PHE A 83 -4.69 15.70 -9.21
CA PHE A 83 -4.24 14.32 -9.41
C PHE A 83 -4.76 13.68 -10.71
N ALA A 84 -3.90 12.96 -11.42
CA ALA A 84 -4.29 11.99 -12.43
C ALA A 84 -4.70 10.65 -11.81
N LEU A 85 -5.33 9.77 -12.61
CA LEU A 85 -5.73 8.42 -12.15
C LEU A 85 -4.54 7.59 -11.67
N THR A 86 -3.38 7.80 -12.27
CA THR A 86 -2.15 7.01 -12.08
C THR A 86 -1.29 7.51 -10.92
N ASP A 87 -1.50 8.74 -10.45
CA ASP A 87 -0.60 9.38 -9.48
C ASP A 87 -0.73 8.78 -8.07
N LEU A 88 -1.88 8.14 -7.80
CA LEU A 88 -2.19 7.47 -6.53
C LEU A 88 -2.15 5.94 -6.66
N GLU A 89 -1.78 5.43 -7.84
CA GLU A 89 -1.59 3.99 -8.01
C GLU A 89 -0.23 3.55 -7.47
N GLY A 90 -0.26 2.53 -6.64
CA GLY A 90 0.93 1.87 -6.13
C GLY A 90 0.93 0.37 -6.43
N THR A 91 1.82 -0.35 -5.75
CA THR A 91 1.98 -1.80 -5.89
C THR A 91 0.79 -2.52 -5.27
N TYR A 92 0.33 -2.06 -4.11
CA TYR A 92 -0.69 -2.75 -3.31
C TYR A 92 -2.04 -2.02 -3.28
N PHE A 93 -2.06 -0.74 -3.65
CA PHE A 93 -3.26 0.09 -3.63
C PHE A 93 -3.51 0.75 -4.98
N ALA A 94 -4.78 0.93 -5.30
CA ALA A 94 -5.25 1.73 -6.41
C ALA A 94 -5.86 3.04 -5.91
N THR A 95 -6.04 3.99 -6.82
CA THR A 95 -6.69 5.27 -6.56
C THR A 95 -8.09 5.12 -5.93
N GLY A 96 -8.82 4.06 -6.29
CA GLY A 96 -10.14 3.75 -5.72
C GLY A 96 -10.11 3.28 -4.26
N ASP A 97 -8.96 2.88 -3.73
CA ASP A 97 -8.83 2.44 -2.33
C ASP A 97 -8.77 3.61 -1.35
N TYR A 98 -8.55 4.84 -1.85
CA TYR A 98 -8.44 6.03 -1.03
C TYR A 98 -9.75 6.83 -1.04
N SER A 99 -10.17 7.28 0.14
CA SER A 99 -11.29 8.18 0.30
C SER A 99 -11.04 9.24 1.38
N ILE A 100 -11.55 10.45 1.17
CA ILE A 100 -11.59 11.55 2.13
C ILE A 100 -12.87 11.36 2.97
N SER A 101 -12.71 10.94 4.22
CA SER A 101 -13.83 10.69 5.13
C SER A 101 -14.32 11.97 5.82
N ASN A 102 -13.40 12.89 6.10
CA ASN A 102 -13.70 14.16 6.72
C ASN A 102 -12.60 15.19 6.44
N ILE A 103 -12.93 16.47 6.50
CA ILE A 103 -11.97 17.57 6.57
C ILE A 103 -12.36 18.43 7.78
N ASN A 104 -11.46 18.51 8.76
CA ASN A 104 -11.75 19.27 9.97
C ASN A 104 -11.67 20.79 9.74
N ALA A 105 -12.09 21.59 10.73
CA ALA A 105 -12.05 23.05 10.68
C ALA A 105 -10.64 23.65 10.44
N ASN A 106 -9.58 22.86 10.67
CA ASN A 106 -8.19 23.25 10.44
C ASN A 106 -7.67 22.87 9.04
N GLY A 107 -8.53 22.33 8.16
CA GLY A 107 -8.16 21.91 6.80
C GLY A 107 -7.35 20.62 6.74
N ILE A 108 -7.39 19.79 7.78
CA ILE A 108 -6.73 18.49 7.81
C ILE A 108 -7.73 17.41 7.40
N ALA A 109 -7.36 16.63 6.38
CA ALA A 109 -8.17 15.55 5.85
C ALA A 109 -7.94 14.22 6.58
N GLU A 110 -9.04 13.57 6.94
CA GLU A 110 -9.06 12.17 7.36
C GLU A 110 -9.19 11.29 6.12
N ILE A 111 -8.15 10.50 5.85
CA ILE A 111 -8.08 9.61 4.70
C ILE A 111 -8.34 8.18 5.17
N THR A 112 -9.37 7.56 4.61
CA THR A 112 -9.66 6.15 4.79
C THR A 112 -9.09 5.38 3.62
N VAL A 113 -8.26 4.40 3.92
CA VAL A 113 -7.68 3.47 2.95
C VAL A 113 -8.41 2.13 3.09
N GLN A 114 -9.06 1.69 2.03
CA GLN A 114 -9.68 0.37 1.96
C GLN A 114 -8.62 -0.72 1.83
N SER A 115 -8.98 -1.98 2.11
CA SER A 115 -8.06 -3.11 1.99
C SER A 115 -7.50 -3.13 0.57
N GLY A 116 -6.18 -2.92 0.42
CA GLY A 116 -5.55 -2.67 -0.88
C GLY A 116 -6.00 -3.66 -1.94
N SER A 117 -6.54 -3.12 -3.03
CA SER A 117 -7.22 -3.84 -4.11
C SER A 117 -6.28 -4.61 -5.02
N LYS A 118 -4.97 -4.40 -4.88
CA LYS A 118 -3.94 -5.08 -5.68
C LYS A 118 -3.26 -6.20 -4.87
N PRO A 119 -2.94 -7.33 -5.53
CA PRO A 119 -2.39 -8.54 -4.90
C PRO A 119 -1.02 -8.33 -4.24
#